data_AF-A0A2A2REH7-F1
#
_entry.id   AF-A0A2A2REH7-F1
#
_cell.length_a   1.000
_cell.length_b   1.000
_cell.length_c   1.000
_cell.angle_alpha   90.00
_cell.angle_beta   90.00
_cell.angle_gamma   90.00
#
_symmetry.space_group_name_H-M   'P 1'
#
loop_
_entity.id
_entity.type
_entity.pdbx_description
1 polymer ?
#
loop_
_entity_poly.entity_id
_entity_poly.type
_entity_poly.pdbx_seq_one_letter_code
_entity_poly.pdbx_strand_id
1 'polypeptide(L)'
;MKPLDWLDQRTGYRKLAHEVLFENVPGGARWRYVWGSTLVFCFTLQVITGIALWFAYSPSSQTAWESVYYIQHEMWGGWFLRGLHHYTAQAMTVLLAVHLMQVVIDGAYKAPREFNFWSGIFLLCLTLGLSLTGYLLPWDQKGYWATRVATNILAITPFVGPELQQLVVGGADYGHHTLTRFFALHAGVIPGAIILFIVAHIYFFRRHGLTPKEPRRRPDAAFWPDQVLRDAVACLAVLAVVVFLVVRNRGAELGAPADPSEPFPAARPEWYFLFLFEFLKYFPGGTEVWGAIVIPGLLMALLAAMPFIGNWRLGHRFNVAFLWIVLAGSGWLTWLALAEDRANPDHAIAVAAAQREAQRVVELARSPAGIPATGAVTLLRQDPLTQGPKLFARHCASCHRFDGHDGLGGQPKDAASAADLKGFASREWLAGLLDPARVATPHYFGGTKFKNGKMVKYVREDVAEYGPEDRKLLELTIAALSAEAGLKAQRDIDRRDETLIAQGREALVGPRMNCADCHVFRGTGDAVGPELTGYGSREWLVAFIGNAAHPRFYGERNDRMPLFGEDKVITPGELGLIVDWLRGEWFVPSPAAPR
;
A
#
# COMPACT_ATOMS: atom_id res chain seq x y z
N MET A 1 42.48 -8.97 45.79
CA MET A 1 41.52 -9.84 45.09
C MET A 1 41.32 -9.30 43.68
N LYS A 2 41.43 -10.12 42.62
CA LYS A 2 41.16 -9.63 41.26
C LYS A 2 39.67 -9.24 41.16
N PRO A 3 39.30 -8.14 40.47
CA PRO A 3 37.91 -7.70 40.35
C PRO A 3 36.95 -8.81 39.88
N LEU A 4 37.40 -9.66 38.97
CA LEU A 4 36.61 -10.79 38.46
C LEU A 4 36.36 -11.89 39.50
N ASP A 5 37.31 -12.13 40.41
CA ASP A 5 37.15 -13.14 41.47
C ASP A 5 36.23 -12.62 42.58
N TRP A 6 36.29 -11.32 42.86
CA TRP A 6 35.34 -10.64 43.77
C TRP A 6 33.90 -10.71 43.28
N LEU A 7 33.70 -10.55 41.97
CA LEU A 7 32.39 -10.64 41.34
C LEU A 7 31.87 -12.09 41.33
N ASP A 8 32.74 -13.04 40.98
CA ASP A 8 32.38 -14.46 40.94
C ASP A 8 32.00 -15.00 42.32
N GLN A 9 32.71 -14.62 43.38
CA GLN A 9 32.34 -15.02 44.75
C GLN A 9 30.95 -14.52 45.19
N ARG A 10 30.43 -13.44 44.60
CA ARG A 10 29.11 -12.87 44.92
C ARG A 10 28.00 -13.36 44.01
N THR A 11 28.32 -13.61 42.74
CA THR A 11 27.33 -13.89 41.70
C THR A 11 27.36 -15.35 41.23
N GLY A 12 28.47 -16.05 41.42
CA GLY A 12 28.69 -17.40 40.92
C GLY A 12 28.68 -17.51 39.39
N TYR A 13 28.88 -16.40 38.67
CA TYR A 13 28.68 -16.37 37.21
C TYR A 13 29.58 -17.36 36.45
N ARG A 14 30.78 -17.68 36.96
CA ARG A 14 31.66 -18.66 36.31
C ARG A 14 31.10 -20.08 36.37
N LYS A 15 30.46 -20.46 37.47
CA LYS A 15 29.82 -21.78 37.59
C LYS A 15 28.67 -21.90 36.58
N LEU A 16 27.82 -20.88 36.51
CA LEU A 16 26.73 -20.82 35.54
C LEU A 16 27.26 -20.85 34.09
N ALA A 17 28.28 -20.06 33.79
CA ALA A 17 28.92 -20.04 32.46
C ALA A 17 29.54 -21.39 32.10
N HIS A 18 30.16 -22.08 33.07
CA HIS A 18 30.72 -23.41 32.85
C HIS A 18 29.63 -24.45 32.57
N GLU A 19 28.53 -24.44 33.32
CA GLU A 19 27.38 -25.32 33.07
C GLU A 19 26.75 -25.07 31.70
N VAL A 20 26.70 -23.81 31.25
CA VAL A 20 26.19 -23.43 29.91
C VAL A 20 27.12 -23.87 28.79
N LEU A 21 28.43 -23.60 28.90
CA LEU A 21 29.39 -23.79 27.82
C LEU A 21 29.83 -25.24 27.65
N PHE A 22 29.85 -26.01 28.74
CA PHE A 22 30.34 -27.39 28.74
C PHE A 22 29.21 -28.41 28.87
N GLU A 23 27.98 -28.03 28.51
CA GLU A 23 26.88 -28.96 28.34
C GLU A 23 27.25 -30.05 27.31
N ASN A 24 26.98 -31.31 27.64
CA ASN A 24 27.32 -32.43 26.77
C ASN A 24 26.39 -32.45 25.54
N VAL A 25 26.97 -32.59 24.35
CA VAL A 25 26.29 -32.74 23.07
C VAL A 25 26.40 -34.21 22.62
N PRO A 26 25.33 -35.03 22.81
CA PRO A 26 25.33 -36.43 22.45
C PRO A 26 25.61 -36.67 20.95
N GLY A 27 26.63 -37.47 20.67
CA GLY A 27 27.09 -37.76 19.33
C GLY A 27 27.76 -36.56 18.63
N GLY A 28 28.29 -35.62 19.42
CA GLY A 28 29.11 -34.48 19.02
C GLY A 28 28.33 -33.36 18.35
N ALA A 29 29.00 -32.22 18.15
CA ALA A 29 28.43 -31.08 17.45
C ALA A 29 27.90 -31.46 16.05
N ARG A 30 26.84 -30.81 15.56
CA ARG A 30 26.22 -31.03 14.23
C ARG A 30 25.58 -29.77 13.67
N TRP A 31 25.64 -29.59 12.35
CA TRP A 31 24.94 -28.50 11.64
C TRP A 31 23.43 -28.51 11.84
N ARG A 32 22.85 -29.68 12.12
CA ARG A 32 21.41 -29.80 12.30
C ARG A 32 20.90 -29.23 13.63
N TYR A 33 21.78 -28.95 14.58
CA TYR A 33 21.41 -28.36 15.88
C TYR A 33 21.43 -26.83 15.88
N VAL A 34 21.85 -26.18 14.77
CA VAL A 34 21.99 -24.72 14.71
C VAL A 34 20.65 -23.98 14.67
N TRP A 35 19.55 -24.65 14.28
CA TRP A 35 18.28 -23.99 13.98
C TRP A 35 17.65 -23.28 15.19
N GLY A 36 17.77 -23.88 16.37
CA GLY A 36 17.33 -23.25 17.62
C GLY A 36 18.15 -21.99 17.95
N SER A 37 19.47 -22.08 17.81
CA SER A 37 20.38 -20.95 18.03
C SER A 37 20.14 -19.81 17.04
N THR A 38 19.87 -20.12 15.76
CA THR A 38 19.52 -19.10 14.76
C THR A 38 18.19 -18.41 15.06
N LEU A 39 17.20 -19.11 15.62
CA LEU A 39 15.93 -18.51 16.03
C LEU A 39 16.10 -17.55 17.22
N VAL A 40 16.90 -17.94 18.23
CA VAL A 40 17.23 -17.05 19.35
C VAL A 40 17.98 -15.82 18.84
N PHE A 41 18.95 -16.01 17.93
CA PHE A 41 19.66 -14.89 17.28
C PHE A 41 18.72 -13.95 16.54
N CYS A 42 17.84 -14.47 15.67
CA CYS A 42 16.84 -13.67 14.96
C CYS A 42 15.93 -12.91 15.92
N PHE A 43 15.43 -13.57 16.97
CA PHE A 43 14.58 -12.92 17.97
C PHE A 43 15.33 -11.82 18.74
N THR A 44 16.59 -12.05 19.14
CA THR A 44 17.41 -11.01 19.77
C THR A 44 17.62 -9.82 18.84
N LEU A 45 17.90 -10.06 17.56
CA LEU A 45 18.01 -9.00 16.55
C LEU A 45 16.68 -8.24 16.43
N GLN A 46 15.54 -8.94 16.46
CA GLN A 46 14.22 -8.30 16.44
C GLN A 46 13.95 -7.42 17.65
N VAL A 47 14.31 -7.86 18.85
CA VAL A 47 14.15 -7.05 20.06
C VAL A 47 15.01 -5.79 19.98
N ILE A 48 16.28 -5.92 19.59
CA ILE A 48 17.21 -4.78 19.48
C ILE A 48 16.72 -3.78 18.43
N THR A 49 16.41 -4.26 17.23
CA THR A 49 15.95 -3.40 16.13
C THR A 49 14.57 -2.82 16.40
N GLY A 50 13.66 -3.57 17.04
CA GLY A 50 12.33 -3.12 17.41
C GLY A 50 12.37 -2.00 18.46
N ILE A 51 13.22 -2.12 19.49
CA ILE A 51 13.44 -1.05 20.48
C ILE A 51 14.02 0.20 19.79
N ALA A 52 14.98 0.04 18.89
CA ALA A 52 15.55 1.17 18.15
C ALA A 52 14.51 1.87 17.26
N LEU A 53 13.63 1.11 16.59
CA LEU A 53 12.52 1.64 15.79
C LEU A 53 11.47 2.34 16.65
N TRP A 54 11.20 1.83 17.86
CA TRP A 54 10.24 2.44 18.79
C TRP A 54 10.61 3.91 19.07
N PHE A 55 11.89 4.25 19.25
CA PHE A 55 12.30 5.64 19.50
C PHE A 55 11.93 6.63 18.38
N ALA A 56 11.65 6.16 17.17
CA ALA A 56 11.27 7.00 16.02
C ALA A 56 9.83 6.77 15.52
N TYR A 57 9.10 5.80 16.09
CA TYR A 57 7.76 5.42 15.63
C TYR A 57 6.65 6.10 16.44
N SER A 58 5.59 6.56 15.76
CA SER A 58 4.44 7.23 16.38
C SER A 58 3.14 6.45 16.13
N PRO A 59 2.57 5.76 17.15
CA PRO A 59 1.40 4.89 16.97
C PRO A 59 0.08 5.68 16.91
N SER A 60 -0.20 6.36 15.80
CA SER A 60 -1.51 6.95 15.52
C SER A 60 -1.89 6.80 14.05
N SER A 61 -3.18 6.72 13.75
CA SER A 61 -3.66 6.61 12.37
C SER A 61 -3.32 7.84 11.51
N GLN A 62 -2.92 8.96 12.14
CA GLN A 62 -2.44 10.16 11.45
C GLN A 62 -0.92 10.16 11.23
N THR A 63 -0.13 9.67 12.20
CA THR A 63 1.34 9.84 12.24
C THR A 63 2.13 8.56 12.02
N ALA A 64 1.51 7.37 12.04
CA ALA A 64 2.23 6.10 11.92
C ALA A 64 2.93 5.96 10.57
N TRP A 65 2.20 6.16 9.48
CA TRP A 65 2.77 6.11 8.13
C TRP A 65 3.89 7.16 7.97
N GLU A 66 3.66 8.39 8.46
CA GLU A 66 4.66 9.47 8.45
C GLU A 66 5.94 9.08 9.19
N SER A 67 5.82 8.53 10.41
CA SER A 67 6.97 8.11 11.20
C SER A 67 7.76 7.00 10.53
N VAL A 68 7.08 6.08 9.85
CA VAL A 68 7.72 5.01 9.05
C VAL A 68 8.35 5.56 7.77
N TYR A 69 7.73 6.55 7.12
CA TYR A 69 8.33 7.30 6.03
C TYR A 69 9.63 7.98 6.48
N TYR A 70 9.63 8.67 7.63
CA TYR A 70 10.80 9.30 8.22
C TYR A 70 11.92 8.28 8.48
N ILE A 71 11.60 7.16 9.14
CA ILE A 71 12.55 6.06 9.37
C ILE A 71 13.14 5.56 8.05
N GLN A 72 12.32 5.39 7.02
CA GLN A 72 12.73 4.80 5.75
C GLN A 72 13.53 5.77 4.87
N HIS A 73 13.24 7.07 4.88
CA HIS A 73 13.77 8.01 3.88
C HIS A 73 14.63 9.14 4.45
N GLU A 74 14.44 9.52 5.71
CA GLU A 74 15.07 10.71 6.29
C GLU A 74 16.07 10.37 7.41
N MET A 75 15.76 9.37 8.24
CA MET A 75 16.61 8.97 9.36
C MET A 75 17.90 8.29 8.87
N TRP A 76 19.05 8.78 9.32
CA TRP A 76 20.35 8.20 8.96
C TRP A 76 20.43 6.73 9.40
N GLY A 77 20.69 5.83 8.45
CA GLY A 77 20.69 4.38 8.67
C GLY A 77 19.32 3.76 8.95
N GLY A 78 18.23 4.55 8.91
CA GLY A 78 16.89 4.10 9.27
C GLY A 78 16.31 3.07 8.29
N TRP A 79 16.52 3.23 6.99
CA TRP A 79 16.15 2.23 5.97
C TRP A 79 16.81 0.86 6.24
N PHE A 80 18.06 0.87 6.70
CA PHE A 80 18.81 -0.34 7.00
C PHE A 80 18.29 -0.99 8.29
N LEU A 81 18.06 -0.19 9.34
CA LEU A 81 17.45 -0.65 10.60
C LEU A 81 16.05 -1.27 10.38
N ARG A 82 15.18 -0.57 9.63
CA ARG A 82 13.85 -1.05 9.29
C ARG A 82 13.91 -2.29 8.41
N GLY A 83 14.80 -2.32 7.43
CA GLY A 83 15.06 -3.48 6.61
C GLY A 83 15.50 -4.70 7.43
N LEU A 84 16.44 -4.53 8.35
CA LEU A 84 16.90 -5.61 9.24
C LEU A 84 15.73 -6.19 10.03
N HIS A 85 14.89 -5.34 10.62
CA HIS A 85 13.70 -5.77 11.35
C HIS A 85 12.74 -6.55 10.45
N HIS A 86 12.43 -6.02 9.27
CA HIS A 86 11.52 -6.66 8.31
C HIS A 86 12.03 -8.03 7.82
N TYR A 87 13.22 -8.11 7.21
CA TYR A 87 13.70 -9.38 6.64
C TYR A 87 14.13 -10.39 7.70
N THR A 88 14.50 -9.96 8.91
CA THR A 88 14.72 -10.92 10.00
C THR A 88 13.40 -11.57 10.43
N ALA A 89 12.26 -10.89 10.32
CA ALA A 89 10.95 -11.49 10.62
C ALA A 89 10.65 -12.61 9.61
N GLN A 90 10.90 -12.31 8.34
CA GLN A 90 10.77 -13.27 7.24
C GLN A 90 11.68 -14.49 7.46
N ALA A 91 12.95 -14.26 7.80
CA ALA A 91 13.91 -15.32 8.10
C ALA A 91 13.49 -16.17 9.31
N MET A 92 13.00 -15.53 10.37
CA MET A 92 12.52 -16.21 11.58
C MET A 92 11.35 -17.16 11.26
N THR A 93 10.41 -16.76 10.40
CA THR A 93 9.30 -17.63 9.96
C THR A 93 9.79 -18.87 9.21
N VAL A 94 10.77 -18.72 8.31
CA VAL A 94 11.38 -19.86 7.60
C VAL A 94 12.12 -20.78 8.58
N LEU A 95 12.97 -20.22 9.43
CA LEU A 95 13.76 -20.97 10.42
C LEU A 95 12.87 -21.72 11.41
N LEU A 96 11.72 -21.15 11.75
CA LEU A 96 10.74 -21.77 12.63
C LEU A 96 10.14 -23.03 12.01
N ALA A 97 9.78 -23.00 10.73
CA ALA A 97 9.33 -24.19 10.00
C ALA A 97 10.43 -25.26 9.91
N VAL A 98 11.67 -24.85 9.62
CA VAL A 98 12.84 -25.76 9.58
C VAL A 98 13.11 -26.39 10.95
N HIS A 99 13.02 -25.60 12.02
CA HIS A 99 13.22 -26.07 13.38
C HIS A 99 12.13 -27.05 13.81
N LEU A 100 10.85 -26.76 13.53
CA LEU A 100 9.75 -27.68 13.78
C LEU A 100 9.96 -29.00 13.00
N MET A 101 10.36 -28.91 11.74
CA MET A 101 10.66 -30.08 10.92
C MET A 101 11.78 -30.93 11.51
N GLN A 102 12.87 -30.31 11.97
CA GLN A 102 13.94 -31.03 12.68
C GLN A 102 13.39 -31.77 13.89
N VAL A 103 12.63 -31.09 14.76
CA VAL A 103 12.09 -31.65 16.01
C VAL A 103 11.20 -32.87 15.72
N VAL A 104 10.33 -32.79 14.71
CA VAL A 104 9.43 -33.88 14.34
C VAL A 104 10.17 -35.05 13.70
N ILE A 105 11.08 -34.79 12.75
CA ILE A 105 11.85 -35.84 12.07
C ILE A 105 12.77 -36.58 13.05
N ASP A 106 13.32 -35.89 14.04
CA ASP A 106 14.17 -36.50 15.07
C ASP A 106 13.41 -37.17 16.19
N GLY A 107 12.09 -36.96 16.27
CA GLY A 107 11.31 -37.42 17.42
C GLY A 107 11.72 -36.75 18.72
N ALA A 108 12.23 -35.51 18.65
CA ALA A 108 12.65 -34.74 19.82
C ALA A 108 11.47 -34.28 20.71
N TYR A 109 10.23 -34.59 20.29
CA TYR A 109 9.00 -34.41 21.06
C TYR A 109 8.66 -35.60 21.97
N LYS A 110 9.36 -36.74 21.85
CA LYS A 110 9.09 -37.95 22.65
C LYS A 110 9.55 -37.76 24.09
N ALA A 111 8.99 -38.60 24.98
CA ALA A 111 9.36 -38.63 26.39
C ALA A 111 10.89 -38.61 26.60
N PRO A 112 11.40 -37.80 27.55
CA PRO A 112 10.69 -36.94 28.52
C PRO A 112 10.57 -35.45 28.08
N ARG A 113 10.44 -35.16 26.77
CA ARG A 113 10.55 -33.80 26.21
C ARG A 113 9.20 -33.19 25.78
N GLU A 114 8.08 -33.72 26.27
CA GLU A 114 6.73 -33.29 25.87
C GLU A 114 6.48 -31.82 26.18
N PHE A 115 6.85 -31.37 27.38
CA PHE A 115 6.74 -29.95 27.77
C PHE A 115 7.65 -29.02 26.95
N ASN A 116 8.82 -29.51 26.53
CA ASN A 116 9.68 -28.75 25.63
C ASN A 116 9.00 -28.57 24.27
N PHE A 117 8.34 -29.63 23.76
CA PHE A 117 7.61 -29.56 22.51
C PHE A 117 6.38 -28.63 22.58
N TRP A 118 5.57 -28.71 23.63
CA TRP A 118 4.40 -27.83 23.80
C TRP A 118 4.79 -26.35 23.98
N SER A 119 5.87 -26.06 24.72
CA SER A 119 6.40 -24.69 24.77
C SER A 119 6.86 -24.22 23.39
N GLY A 120 7.43 -25.10 22.56
CA GLY A 120 7.75 -24.81 21.15
C GLY A 120 6.51 -24.50 20.30
N ILE A 121 5.41 -25.24 20.46
CA ILE A 121 4.13 -24.94 19.79
C ILE A 121 3.58 -23.58 20.24
N PHE A 122 3.67 -23.27 21.54
CA PHE A 122 3.23 -21.96 22.04
C PHE A 122 4.09 -20.82 21.47
N LEU A 123 5.41 -20.99 21.41
CA LEU A 123 6.33 -20.05 20.76
C LEU A 123 6.03 -19.88 19.27
N LEU A 124 5.65 -20.95 18.58
CA LEU A 124 5.19 -20.89 17.18
C LEU A 124 3.95 -19.99 17.06
N CYS A 125 2.92 -20.20 17.88
CA CYS A 125 1.71 -19.36 17.88
C CYS A 125 2.04 -17.89 18.20
N LEU A 126 2.89 -17.62 19.21
CA LEU A 126 3.29 -16.26 19.55
C LEU A 126 4.06 -15.58 18.41
N THR A 127 4.93 -16.31 17.70
CA THR A 127 5.70 -15.76 16.57
C THR A 127 4.80 -15.39 15.39
N LEU A 128 3.79 -16.23 15.09
CA LEU A 128 2.78 -15.91 14.08
C LEU A 128 1.92 -14.70 14.49
N GLY A 129 1.55 -14.61 15.77
CA GLY A 129 0.85 -13.45 16.32
C GLY A 129 1.68 -12.16 16.26
N LEU A 130 2.99 -12.25 16.55
CA LEU A 130 3.92 -11.13 16.44
C LEU A 130 4.01 -10.61 15.00
N SER A 131 4.04 -11.53 14.04
CA SER A 131 4.07 -11.22 12.60
C SER A 131 2.79 -10.49 12.16
N LEU A 132 1.62 -10.94 12.61
CA LEU A 132 0.34 -10.27 12.31
C LEU A 132 0.26 -8.87 12.93
N THR A 133 0.62 -8.75 14.21
CA THR A 133 0.51 -7.47 14.94
C THR A 133 1.49 -6.41 14.47
N GLY A 134 2.68 -6.80 14.04
CA GLY A 134 3.69 -5.88 13.50
C GLY A 134 3.34 -5.34 12.12
N TYR A 135 2.56 -6.11 11.36
CA TYR A 135 2.20 -5.78 9.99
C TYR A 135 1.31 -4.54 9.84
N LEU A 136 0.51 -4.25 10.88
CA LEU A 136 -0.35 -3.08 10.91
C LEU A 136 0.42 -1.77 11.15
N LEU A 137 1.59 -1.84 11.78
CA LEU A 137 2.29 -0.66 12.30
C LEU A 137 2.75 0.34 11.22
N PRO A 138 3.13 -0.07 10.00
CA PRO A 138 3.35 0.87 8.90
C PRO A 138 2.12 1.71 8.52
N TRP A 139 0.91 1.26 8.87
CA TRP A 139 -0.36 1.91 8.54
C TRP A 139 -0.51 2.22 7.05
N ASP A 140 -0.04 1.29 6.21
CA ASP A 140 -0.24 1.30 4.76
C ASP A 140 -1.44 0.43 4.36
N GLN A 141 -1.84 0.51 3.09
CA GLN A 141 -2.97 -0.27 2.56
C GLN A 141 -2.80 -1.77 2.85
N LYS A 142 -1.61 -2.33 2.61
CA LYS A 142 -1.34 -3.75 2.80
C LYS A 142 -1.58 -4.19 4.24
N GLY A 143 -1.00 -3.47 5.21
CA GLY A 143 -1.12 -3.73 6.64
C GLY A 143 -2.55 -3.58 7.18
N TYR A 144 -3.25 -2.53 6.76
CA TYR A 144 -4.63 -2.25 7.15
C TYR A 144 -5.59 -3.35 6.69
N TRP A 145 -5.57 -3.68 5.40
CA TRP A 145 -6.48 -4.69 4.82
C TRP A 145 -6.18 -6.10 5.31
N ALA A 146 -4.91 -6.45 5.50
CA ALA A 146 -4.54 -7.74 6.08
C ALA A 146 -5.03 -7.89 7.54
N THR A 147 -4.93 -6.81 8.33
CA THR A 147 -5.44 -6.80 9.71
C THR A 147 -6.94 -6.98 9.71
N ARG A 148 -7.67 -6.27 8.86
CA ARG A 148 -9.12 -6.40 8.71
C ARG A 148 -9.55 -7.84 8.42
N VAL A 149 -8.83 -8.55 7.56
CA VAL A 149 -9.09 -9.97 7.28
C VAL A 149 -8.88 -10.82 8.55
N ALA A 150 -7.77 -10.64 9.25
CA ALA A 150 -7.45 -11.43 10.44
C ALA A 150 -8.44 -11.22 11.60
N THR A 151 -8.86 -9.99 11.85
CA THR A 151 -9.85 -9.66 12.88
C THR A 151 -11.27 -10.06 12.46
N ASN A 152 -11.59 -10.11 11.16
CA ASN A 152 -12.85 -10.71 10.69
C ASN A 152 -12.86 -12.23 10.91
N ILE A 153 -11.72 -12.92 10.78
CA ILE A 153 -11.59 -14.32 11.17
C ILE A 153 -11.81 -14.48 12.69
N LEU A 154 -11.32 -13.54 13.50
CA LEU A 154 -11.60 -13.55 14.95
C LEU A 154 -13.10 -13.40 15.24
N ALA A 155 -13.80 -12.55 14.47
CA ALA A 155 -15.23 -12.28 14.65
C ALA A 155 -16.12 -13.51 14.47
N ILE A 156 -15.71 -14.45 13.62
CA ILE A 156 -16.46 -15.69 13.37
C ILE A 156 -16.13 -16.80 14.38
N THR A 157 -15.33 -16.50 15.42
CA THR A 157 -15.08 -17.45 16.52
C THR A 157 -16.39 -17.78 17.24
N PRO A 158 -16.70 -19.07 17.43
CA PRO A 158 -17.92 -19.46 18.15
C PRO A 158 -17.99 -18.82 19.55
N PHE A 159 -19.21 -18.47 19.96
CA PHE A 159 -19.60 -17.95 21.29
C PHE A 159 -19.14 -16.54 21.65
N VAL A 160 -17.93 -16.12 21.29
CA VAL A 160 -17.32 -14.85 21.78
C VAL A 160 -16.66 -14.01 20.67
N GLY A 161 -16.81 -14.40 19.40
CA GLY A 161 -16.11 -13.79 18.27
C GLY A 161 -16.33 -12.29 18.12
N PRO A 162 -17.58 -11.79 18.05
CA PRO A 162 -17.85 -10.36 17.91
C PRO A 162 -17.28 -9.52 19.05
N GLU A 163 -17.39 -9.99 20.29
CA GLU A 163 -16.86 -9.31 21.48
C GLU A 163 -15.33 -9.28 21.45
N LEU A 164 -14.68 -10.37 21.03
CA LEU A 164 -13.23 -10.43 20.86
C LEU A 164 -12.75 -9.49 19.75
N GLN A 165 -13.46 -9.45 18.61
CA GLN A 165 -13.15 -8.52 17.53
C GLN A 165 -13.27 -7.07 18.03
N GLN A 166 -14.35 -6.72 18.70
CA GLN A 166 -14.57 -5.38 19.25
C GLN A 166 -13.49 -5.02 20.28
N LEU A 167 -13.05 -5.98 21.10
CA LEU A 167 -11.96 -5.79 22.05
C LEU A 167 -10.61 -5.53 21.35
N VAL A 168 -10.34 -6.19 20.22
CA VAL A 168 -9.08 -6.01 19.48
C VAL A 168 -9.10 -4.73 18.64
N VAL A 169 -10.20 -4.44 17.95
CA VAL A 169 -10.37 -3.24 17.10
C VAL A 169 -10.52 -1.98 17.95
N GLY A 170 -11.33 -2.05 19.01
CA GLY A 170 -11.48 -0.97 19.99
C GLY A 170 -12.31 0.24 19.57
N GLY A 171 -12.92 0.22 18.39
CA GLY A 171 -13.80 1.26 17.87
C GLY A 171 -14.82 0.70 16.90
N ALA A 172 -15.66 1.57 16.34
CA ALA A 172 -16.62 1.21 15.30
C ALA A 172 -15.94 0.77 13.99
N ASP A 173 -14.72 1.25 13.76
CA ASP A 173 -13.88 0.89 12.61
C ASP A 173 -12.39 0.89 13.02
N TYR A 174 -11.53 0.38 12.16
CA TYR A 174 -10.08 0.33 12.34
C TYR A 174 -9.51 1.76 12.32
N GLY A 175 -8.82 2.13 13.40
CA GLY A 175 -8.27 3.48 13.53
C GLY A 175 -7.26 3.60 14.66
N HIS A 176 -7.19 4.78 15.28
CA HIS A 176 -6.23 5.11 16.33
C HIS A 176 -6.22 4.09 17.50
N HIS A 177 -7.39 3.68 18.00
CA HIS A 177 -7.48 2.70 19.09
C HIS A 177 -6.97 1.31 18.68
N THR A 178 -7.22 0.89 17.44
CA THR A 178 -6.72 -0.39 16.94
C THR A 178 -5.20 -0.36 16.87
N LEU A 179 -4.64 0.69 16.26
CA LEU A 179 -3.21 0.82 16.04
C LEU A 179 -2.41 0.90 17.34
N THR A 180 -2.89 1.67 18.33
CA THR A 180 -2.23 1.79 19.64
C THR A 180 -2.23 0.47 20.42
N ARG A 181 -3.30 -0.33 20.34
CA ARG A 181 -3.37 -1.67 20.95
C ARG A 181 -2.44 -2.65 20.26
N PHE A 182 -2.43 -2.67 18.93
CA PHE A 182 -1.53 -3.51 18.15
C PHE A 182 -0.07 -3.17 18.42
N PHE A 183 0.24 -1.88 18.55
CA PHE A 183 1.56 -1.43 18.96
C PHE A 183 1.95 -1.96 20.35
N ALA A 184 1.09 -1.83 21.36
CA ALA A 184 1.36 -2.35 22.70
C ALA A 184 1.53 -3.88 22.72
N LEU A 185 0.73 -4.60 21.93
CA LEU A 185 0.84 -6.06 21.77
C LEU A 185 2.16 -6.44 21.10
N HIS A 186 2.51 -5.78 19.99
CA HIS A 186 3.68 -6.10 19.18
C HIS A 186 5.00 -5.71 19.86
N ALA A 187 5.08 -4.51 20.45
CA ALA A 187 6.33 -3.99 21.01
C ALA A 187 6.58 -4.41 22.46
N GLY A 188 5.51 -4.73 23.22
CA GLY A 188 5.59 -5.03 24.65
C GLY A 188 5.14 -6.46 25.00
N VAL A 189 3.84 -6.72 24.88
CA VAL A 189 3.21 -7.90 25.48
C VAL A 189 3.71 -9.20 24.84
N ILE A 190 3.67 -9.31 23.51
CA ILE A 190 4.03 -10.54 22.80
C ILE A 190 5.55 -10.82 22.90
N PRO A 191 6.46 -9.85 22.67
CA PRO A 191 7.90 -10.09 22.89
C PRO A 191 8.22 -10.50 24.33
N GLY A 192 7.59 -9.87 25.33
CA GLY A 192 7.74 -10.26 26.73
C GLY A 192 7.32 -11.70 27.00
N ALA A 193 6.18 -12.13 26.42
CA ALA A 193 5.74 -13.52 26.48
C ALA A 193 6.71 -14.47 25.77
N ILE A 194 7.24 -14.09 24.60
CA ILE A 194 8.24 -14.89 23.88
C ILE A 194 9.51 -15.05 24.72
N ILE A 195 10.02 -13.99 25.36
CA ILE A 195 11.20 -14.07 26.25
C ILE A 195 10.96 -15.09 27.37
N LEU A 196 9.81 -14.98 28.06
CA LEU A 196 9.45 -15.91 29.13
C LEU A 196 9.43 -17.36 28.64
N PHE A 197 8.80 -17.62 27.51
CA PHE A 197 8.68 -18.97 26.96
C PHE A 197 9.97 -19.49 26.33
N ILE A 198 10.86 -18.63 25.80
CA ILE A 198 12.21 -19.03 25.36
C ILE A 198 13.02 -19.49 26.57
N VAL A 199 12.97 -18.76 27.70
CA VAL A 199 13.66 -19.17 28.93
C VAL A 199 13.13 -20.53 29.40
N ALA A 200 11.81 -20.72 29.42
CA ALA A 200 11.21 -22.02 29.77
C ALA A 200 11.62 -23.14 28.80
N HIS A 201 11.62 -22.85 27.50
CA HIS A 201 12.00 -23.80 26.44
C HIS A 201 13.47 -24.22 26.58
N ILE A 202 14.40 -23.27 26.74
CA ILE A 202 15.82 -23.58 26.97
C ILE A 202 16.02 -24.33 28.30
N TYR A 203 15.28 -23.98 29.35
CA TYR A 203 15.32 -24.71 30.62
C TYR A 203 14.91 -26.18 30.47
N PHE A 204 13.78 -26.47 29.81
CA PHE A 204 13.34 -27.84 29.58
C PHE A 204 14.31 -28.61 28.69
N PHE A 205 14.82 -27.96 27.64
CA PHE A 205 15.87 -28.50 26.79
C PHE A 205 17.10 -28.94 27.60
N ARG A 206 17.64 -28.07 28.46
CA ARG A 206 18.82 -28.36 29.28
C ARG A 206 18.58 -29.45 30.32
N ARG A 207 17.38 -29.49 30.90
CA ARG A 207 17.02 -30.49 31.90
C ARG A 207 16.95 -31.91 31.32
N HIS A 208 16.55 -32.07 30.06
CA HIS A 208 16.27 -33.37 29.45
C HIS A 208 17.26 -33.76 28.33
N GLY A 209 18.16 -32.84 27.94
CA GLY A 209 19.21 -33.02 26.95
C GLY A 209 18.72 -33.20 25.50
N LEU A 210 19.65 -33.18 24.55
CA LEU A 210 19.41 -33.41 23.12
C LEU A 210 18.92 -34.83 22.81
N THR A 211 18.25 -34.98 21.66
CA THR A 211 17.85 -36.30 21.12
C THR A 211 18.88 -36.77 20.09
N PRO A 212 19.85 -37.65 20.44
CA PRO A 212 20.79 -38.18 19.47
C PRO A 212 20.11 -39.15 18.51
N LYS A 213 20.48 -39.06 17.23
CA LYS A 213 20.16 -40.11 16.24
C LYS A 213 21.05 -41.32 16.51
N GLU A 214 20.43 -42.47 16.76
CA GLU A 214 21.11 -43.76 16.88
C GLU A 214 21.27 -44.46 15.51
N PRO A 215 22.38 -45.18 15.26
CA PRO A 215 23.56 -45.31 16.12
C PRO A 215 24.41 -44.02 16.14
N ARG A 216 25.02 -43.71 17.29
CA ARG A 216 25.96 -42.58 17.40
C ARG A 216 27.17 -42.79 16.49
N ARG A 217 27.31 -41.91 15.50
CA ARG A 217 28.44 -41.95 14.53
C ARG A 217 29.72 -41.26 15.02
N ARG A 218 29.64 -40.51 16.12
CA ARG A 218 30.75 -39.72 16.72
C ARG A 218 30.65 -39.78 18.24
N PRO A 219 31.78 -39.59 18.96
CA PRO A 219 31.76 -39.46 20.41
C PRO A 219 31.00 -38.20 20.83
N ASP A 220 30.53 -38.22 22.07
CA ASP A 220 29.96 -37.07 22.76
C ASP A 220 31.02 -35.96 22.88
N ALA A 221 30.61 -34.69 22.79
CA ALA A 221 31.51 -33.54 22.85
C ALA A 221 30.86 -32.41 23.67
N ALA A 222 31.67 -31.54 24.26
CA ALA A 222 31.16 -30.32 24.88
C ALA A 222 30.57 -29.36 23.84
N PHE A 223 29.60 -28.54 24.26
CA PHE A 223 28.99 -27.51 23.42
C PHE A 223 30.03 -26.49 22.92
N TRP A 224 30.92 -26.04 23.81
CA TRP A 224 32.11 -25.27 23.46
C TRP A 224 33.28 -26.18 23.09
N PRO A 225 34.08 -25.85 22.05
CA PRO A 225 33.93 -24.73 21.12
C PRO A 225 33.15 -25.09 19.83
N ASP A 226 33.04 -26.38 19.52
CA ASP A 226 32.67 -26.85 18.18
C ASP A 226 31.22 -26.52 17.78
N GLN A 227 30.26 -26.68 18.70
CA GLN A 227 28.87 -26.36 18.41
C GLN A 227 28.66 -24.85 18.35
N VAL A 228 29.26 -24.11 19.29
CA VAL A 228 29.22 -22.63 19.30
C VAL A 228 29.76 -22.04 17.99
N LEU A 229 30.85 -22.58 17.45
CA LEU A 229 31.40 -22.12 16.18
C LEU A 229 30.43 -22.37 15.02
N ARG A 230 29.76 -23.52 14.97
CA ARG A 230 28.76 -23.82 13.92
C ARG A 230 27.53 -22.95 14.05
N ASP A 231 27.07 -22.71 15.27
CA ASP A 231 25.97 -21.80 15.54
C ASP A 231 26.34 -20.38 15.09
N ALA A 232 27.56 -19.91 15.38
CA ALA A 232 28.04 -18.61 14.93
C ALA A 232 28.09 -18.50 13.40
N VAL A 233 28.62 -19.52 12.71
CA VAL A 233 28.64 -19.54 11.24
C VAL A 233 27.22 -19.54 10.66
N ALA A 234 26.29 -20.30 11.25
CA ALA A 234 24.90 -20.32 10.80
C ALA A 234 24.21 -18.96 11.01
N CYS A 235 24.39 -18.33 12.18
CA CYS A 235 23.86 -16.99 12.46
C CYS A 235 24.44 -15.93 11.51
N LEU A 236 25.75 -16.00 11.20
CA LEU A 236 26.38 -15.11 10.23
C LEU A 236 25.84 -15.32 8.81
N ALA A 237 25.57 -16.56 8.41
CA ALA A 237 24.97 -16.86 7.11
C ALA A 237 23.54 -16.28 7.02
N VAL A 238 22.72 -16.44 8.07
CA VAL A 238 21.38 -15.83 8.14
C VAL A 238 21.49 -14.30 8.06
N LEU A 239 22.39 -13.68 8.84
CA LEU A 239 22.60 -12.25 8.80
C LEU A 239 23.05 -11.76 7.42
N ALA A 240 23.94 -12.49 6.74
CA ALA A 240 24.40 -12.14 5.40
C ALA A 240 23.26 -12.14 4.38
N VAL A 241 22.35 -13.12 4.44
CA VAL A 241 21.16 -13.17 3.58
C VAL A 241 20.23 -12.00 3.89
N VAL A 242 19.98 -11.72 5.17
CA VAL A 242 19.15 -10.58 5.60
C VAL A 242 19.76 -9.26 5.09
N VAL A 243 21.04 -9.02 5.33
CA VAL A 243 21.75 -7.81 4.87
C VAL A 243 21.73 -7.69 3.35
N PHE A 244 21.91 -8.78 2.62
CA PHE A 244 21.79 -8.80 1.16
C PHE A 244 20.41 -8.32 0.69
N LEU A 245 19.32 -8.83 1.29
CA LEU A 245 17.96 -8.41 0.96
C LEU A 245 17.71 -6.94 1.32
N VAL A 246 18.21 -6.48 2.47
CA VAL A 246 18.13 -5.09 2.90
C VAL A 246 18.79 -4.17 1.88
N VAL A 247 20.03 -4.45 1.49
CA VAL A 247 20.79 -3.62 0.54
C VAL A 247 20.16 -3.66 -0.85
N ARG A 248 19.74 -4.84 -1.32
CA ARG A 248 19.09 -5.02 -2.63
C ARG A 248 17.82 -4.20 -2.76
N ASN A 249 16.99 -4.18 -1.72
CA ASN A 249 15.69 -3.52 -1.74
C ASN A 249 15.71 -2.11 -1.13
N ARG A 250 16.90 -1.61 -0.74
CA ARG A 250 17.10 -0.35 0.00
C ARG A 250 16.16 -0.20 1.20
N GLY A 251 16.07 -1.25 2.01
CA GLY A 251 15.23 -1.30 3.22
C GLY A 251 13.99 -2.16 3.02
N ALA A 252 12.88 -1.76 3.64
CA ALA A 252 11.59 -2.46 3.54
C ALA A 252 10.59 -1.68 2.68
N GLU A 253 9.71 -2.39 1.99
CA GLU A 253 8.61 -1.76 1.24
C GLU A 253 7.71 -0.91 2.15
N LEU A 254 7.16 0.18 1.61
CA LEU A 254 6.15 1.01 2.26
C LEU A 254 5.08 1.31 1.22
N GLY A 255 3.87 0.79 1.42
CA GLY A 255 2.74 1.06 0.52
C GLY A 255 2.19 2.47 0.69
N ALA A 256 1.20 2.83 -0.12
CA ALA A 256 0.39 4.02 0.10
C ALA A 256 -0.28 3.98 1.50
N PRO A 257 -0.46 5.13 2.18
CA PRO A 257 -1.18 5.20 3.45
C PRO A 257 -2.53 4.50 3.36
N ALA A 258 -2.95 3.85 4.45
CA ALA A 258 -4.23 3.18 4.51
C ALA A 258 -5.39 4.17 4.25
N ASP A 259 -6.23 3.86 3.27
CA ASP A 259 -7.44 4.61 2.97
C ASP A 259 -8.66 3.66 3.00
N PRO A 260 -9.45 3.68 4.09
CA PRO A 260 -10.65 2.85 4.22
C PRO A 260 -11.78 3.22 3.25
N SER A 261 -11.73 4.41 2.63
CA SER A 261 -12.78 4.90 1.73
C SER A 261 -12.67 4.37 0.31
N GLU A 262 -11.53 3.77 -0.04
CA GLU A 262 -11.29 3.15 -1.34
C GLU A 262 -11.04 1.64 -1.17
N PRO A 263 -11.62 0.80 -2.05
CA PRO A 263 -11.30 -0.63 -2.04
C PRO A 263 -9.84 -0.87 -2.46
N PHE A 264 -9.21 -1.90 -1.88
CA PHE A 264 -7.84 -2.29 -2.22
C PHE A 264 -7.80 -3.67 -2.91
N PRO A 265 -8.04 -3.74 -4.23
CA PRO A 265 -8.07 -5.02 -4.97
C PRO A 265 -6.72 -5.75 -5.02
N ALA A 266 -5.62 -5.05 -4.73
CA ALA A 266 -4.28 -5.63 -4.60
C ALA A 266 -4.03 -6.30 -3.23
N ALA A 267 -5.02 -6.33 -2.32
CA ALA A 267 -4.87 -6.91 -0.99
C ALA A 267 -4.46 -8.39 -1.04
N ARG A 268 -3.26 -8.69 -0.52
CA ARG A 268 -2.78 -10.06 -0.24
C ARG A 268 -2.07 -10.04 1.11
N PRO A 269 -2.21 -11.10 1.94
CA PRO A 269 -1.41 -11.22 3.15
C PRO A 269 0.06 -11.52 2.81
N GLU A 270 0.92 -11.52 3.83
CA GLU A 270 2.29 -11.98 3.69
C GLU A 270 2.39 -13.42 3.19
N TRP A 271 3.52 -13.75 2.55
CA TRP A 271 3.72 -15.03 1.86
C TRP A 271 3.50 -16.25 2.76
N TYR A 272 3.81 -16.13 4.05
CA TYR A 272 3.63 -17.18 5.05
C TYR A 272 2.17 -17.35 5.49
N PHE A 273 1.23 -16.54 4.99
CA PHE A 273 -0.21 -16.70 5.17
C PHE A 273 -0.99 -16.87 3.85
N LEU A 274 -0.31 -16.87 2.69
CA LEU A 274 -0.96 -17.07 1.39
C LEU A 274 -1.70 -18.41 1.30
N PHE A 275 -1.16 -19.46 1.89
CA PHE A 275 -1.83 -20.77 1.92
C PHE A 275 -3.20 -20.70 2.60
N LEU A 276 -3.32 -19.92 3.69
CA LEU A 276 -4.57 -19.78 4.42
C LEU A 276 -5.54 -18.91 3.61
N PHE A 277 -5.06 -17.83 2.99
CA PHE A 277 -5.86 -17.02 2.08
C PHE A 277 -6.48 -17.84 0.96
N GLU A 278 -5.69 -18.70 0.30
CA GLU A 278 -6.19 -19.59 -0.75
C GLU A 278 -7.16 -20.63 -0.19
N PHE A 279 -6.82 -21.23 0.95
CA PHE A 279 -7.67 -22.23 1.59
C PHE A 279 -9.06 -21.70 1.94
N LEU A 280 -9.17 -20.44 2.37
CA LEU A 280 -10.44 -19.83 2.75
C LEU A 280 -11.39 -19.62 1.57
N LYS A 281 -10.89 -19.53 0.33
CA LYS A 281 -11.74 -19.41 -0.87
C LYS A 281 -12.64 -20.63 -1.09
N TYR A 282 -12.27 -21.79 -0.53
CA TYR A 282 -13.06 -23.03 -0.63
C TYR A 282 -14.24 -23.10 0.36
N PHE A 283 -14.42 -22.10 1.21
CA PHE A 283 -15.49 -22.04 2.21
C PHE A 283 -16.43 -20.83 2.01
N PRO A 284 -17.13 -20.71 0.87
CA PRO A 284 -18.05 -19.60 0.64
C PRO A 284 -19.32 -19.71 1.50
N GLY A 285 -20.01 -18.58 1.67
CA GLY A 285 -21.41 -18.57 2.12
C GLY A 285 -21.63 -18.84 3.60
N GLY A 286 -20.81 -18.30 4.50
CA GLY A 286 -21.01 -18.46 5.95
C GLY A 286 -20.35 -19.72 6.54
N THR A 287 -19.58 -20.46 5.75
CA THR A 287 -18.85 -21.67 6.19
C THR A 287 -17.40 -21.39 6.57
N GLU A 288 -16.99 -20.12 6.61
CA GLU A 288 -15.62 -19.67 6.83
C GLU A 288 -15.06 -20.15 8.18
N VAL A 289 -15.93 -20.41 9.16
CA VAL A 289 -15.55 -20.96 10.49
C VAL A 289 -14.81 -22.29 10.35
N TRP A 290 -15.22 -23.13 9.39
CA TRP A 290 -14.56 -24.41 9.14
C TRP A 290 -13.14 -24.22 8.63
N GLY A 291 -12.97 -23.35 7.63
CA GLY A 291 -11.68 -23.07 7.01
C GLY A 291 -10.73 -22.27 7.91
N ALA A 292 -11.25 -21.35 8.70
CA ALA A 292 -10.43 -20.40 9.46
C ALA A 292 -10.12 -20.86 10.89
N ILE A 293 -11.00 -21.66 11.50
CA ILE A 293 -10.91 -21.99 12.93
C ILE A 293 -10.87 -23.50 13.14
N VAL A 294 -11.89 -24.23 12.65
CA VAL A 294 -12.04 -25.66 12.99
C VAL A 294 -10.92 -26.50 12.39
N ILE A 295 -10.67 -26.41 11.09
CA ILE A 295 -9.65 -27.23 10.42
C ILE A 295 -8.24 -26.85 10.90
N PRO A 296 -7.82 -25.57 10.88
CA PRO A 296 -6.53 -25.19 11.45
C PRO A 296 -6.38 -25.57 12.94
N GLY A 297 -7.44 -25.43 13.73
CA GLY A 297 -7.46 -25.82 15.14
C GLY A 297 -7.26 -27.33 15.33
N LEU A 298 -7.90 -28.17 14.51
CA LEU A 298 -7.70 -29.61 14.50
C LEU A 298 -6.27 -29.99 14.08
N LEU A 299 -5.70 -29.33 13.07
CA LEU A 299 -4.31 -29.56 12.66
C LEU A 299 -3.33 -29.20 13.78
N MET A 300 -3.57 -28.09 14.49
CA MET A 300 -2.77 -27.69 15.64
C MET A 300 -2.95 -28.63 16.84
N ALA A 301 -4.16 -29.16 17.07
CA ALA A 301 -4.42 -30.15 18.10
C ALA A 301 -3.70 -31.48 17.81
N LEU A 302 -3.69 -31.93 16.55
CA LEU A 302 -2.93 -33.10 16.10
C LEU A 302 -1.42 -32.88 16.26
N LEU A 303 -0.94 -31.68 15.93
CA LEU A 303 0.45 -31.30 16.18
C LEU A 303 0.78 -31.38 17.67
N ALA A 304 -0.05 -30.83 18.55
CA ALA A 304 0.15 -30.88 20.00
C ALA A 304 0.07 -32.30 20.59
N ALA A 305 -0.72 -33.19 19.98
CA ALA A 305 -0.86 -34.59 20.38
C ALA A 305 0.29 -35.50 19.89
N MET A 306 1.23 -34.99 19.08
CA MET A 306 2.35 -35.78 18.54
C MET A 306 3.17 -36.56 19.58
N PRO A 307 3.45 -36.05 20.80
CA PRO A 307 4.15 -36.83 21.82
C PRO A 307 3.47 -38.13 22.19
N PHE A 308 2.14 -38.11 22.25
CA PHE A 308 1.34 -39.29 22.58
C PHE A 308 1.22 -40.24 21.39
N ILE A 309 0.99 -39.69 20.19
CA ILE A 309 0.87 -40.48 18.96
C ILE A 309 2.20 -41.14 18.61
N GLY A 310 3.33 -40.45 18.79
CA GLY A 310 4.66 -40.88 18.33
C GLY A 310 5.44 -41.75 19.30
N ASN A 311 4.80 -42.26 20.37
CA ASN A 311 5.42 -43.12 21.37
C ASN A 311 5.90 -44.47 20.78
N TRP A 312 5.31 -44.94 19.67
CA TRP A 312 5.73 -46.13 18.93
C TRP A 312 6.21 -45.81 17.50
N ARG A 313 6.81 -46.79 16.82
CA ARG A 313 7.45 -46.60 15.48
C ARG A 313 6.48 -46.13 14.40
N LEU A 314 5.33 -46.78 14.27
CA LEU A 314 4.28 -46.40 13.31
C LEU A 314 3.72 -45.01 13.57
N GLY A 315 3.52 -44.62 14.84
CA GLY A 315 2.99 -43.32 15.21
C GLY A 315 3.99 -42.19 14.96
N HIS A 316 5.28 -42.46 15.16
CA HIS A 316 6.32 -41.52 14.72
C HIS A 316 6.34 -41.35 13.20
N ARG A 317 6.19 -42.44 12.43
CA ARG A 317 6.03 -42.36 10.97
C ARG A 317 4.79 -41.58 10.56
N PHE A 318 3.68 -41.75 11.27
CA PHE A 318 2.46 -40.97 11.08
C PHE A 318 2.73 -39.47 11.32
N ASN A 319 3.36 -39.09 12.43
CA ASN A 319 3.67 -37.70 12.73
C ASN A 319 4.57 -37.05 11.66
N VAL A 320 5.58 -37.78 11.18
CA VAL A 320 6.44 -37.30 10.09
C VAL A 320 5.66 -37.14 8.79
N ALA A 321 4.82 -38.13 8.43
CA ALA A 321 3.97 -38.04 7.24
C ALA A 321 2.96 -36.89 7.33
N PHE A 322 2.31 -36.73 8.48
CA PHE A 322 1.38 -35.63 8.76
C PHE A 322 2.07 -34.27 8.58
N LEU A 323 3.26 -34.08 9.15
CA LEU A 323 4.02 -32.84 8.95
C LEU A 323 4.29 -32.57 7.46
N TRP A 324 4.75 -33.58 6.71
CA TRP A 324 5.01 -33.41 5.28
C TRP A 324 3.75 -33.10 4.48
N ILE A 325 2.61 -33.71 4.82
CA ILE A 325 1.32 -33.41 4.20
C ILE A 325 0.91 -31.96 4.48
N VAL A 326 1.05 -31.49 5.72
CA VAL A 326 0.75 -30.08 6.07
C VAL A 326 1.68 -29.13 5.31
N LEU A 327 2.99 -29.37 5.31
CA LEU A 327 3.95 -28.51 4.60
C LEU A 327 3.75 -28.52 3.09
N ALA A 328 3.51 -29.69 2.48
CA ALA A 328 3.25 -29.81 1.06
C ALA A 328 1.90 -29.19 0.68
N GLY A 329 0.86 -29.36 1.50
CA GLY A 329 -0.44 -28.73 1.33
C GLY A 329 -0.34 -27.21 1.41
N SER A 330 0.35 -26.67 2.42
CA SER A 330 0.62 -25.24 2.53
C SER A 330 1.42 -24.72 1.33
N GLY A 331 2.47 -25.43 0.91
CA GLY A 331 3.27 -25.05 -0.28
C GLY A 331 2.46 -25.07 -1.57
N TRP A 332 1.58 -26.07 -1.75
CA TRP A 332 0.68 -26.19 -2.90
C TRP A 332 -0.35 -25.06 -2.94
N LEU A 333 -1.00 -24.76 -1.82
CA LEU A 333 -1.97 -23.67 -1.71
C LEU A 333 -1.31 -22.29 -1.92
N THR A 334 -0.12 -22.07 -1.37
CA THR A 334 0.65 -20.85 -1.66
C THR A 334 0.99 -20.74 -3.15
N TRP A 335 1.36 -21.85 -3.80
CA TRP A 335 1.62 -21.86 -5.23
C TRP A 335 0.35 -21.57 -6.05
N LEU A 336 -0.80 -22.14 -5.69
CA LEU A 336 -2.08 -21.86 -6.33
C LEU A 336 -2.46 -20.38 -6.22
N ALA A 337 -2.34 -19.77 -5.04
CA ALA A 337 -2.58 -18.34 -4.87
C ALA A 337 -1.70 -17.50 -5.82
N LEU A 338 -0.41 -17.80 -5.88
CA LEU A 338 0.53 -17.10 -6.76
C LEU A 338 0.25 -17.34 -8.25
N ALA A 339 -0.23 -18.53 -8.61
CA ALA A 339 -0.58 -18.87 -9.98
C ALA A 339 -1.85 -18.13 -10.44
N GLU A 340 -2.88 -18.09 -9.59
CA GLU A 340 -4.11 -17.34 -9.84
C GLU A 340 -3.83 -15.84 -9.96
N ASP A 341 -3.04 -15.28 -9.04
CA ASP A 341 -2.67 -13.87 -9.05
C ASP A 341 -1.89 -13.48 -10.32
N ARG A 342 -1.01 -14.36 -10.83
CA ARG A 342 -0.28 -14.14 -12.09
C ARG A 342 -1.17 -14.25 -13.32
N ALA A 343 -2.21 -15.08 -13.27
CA ALA A 343 -3.14 -15.28 -14.38
C ALA A 343 -4.23 -14.18 -14.44
N ASN A 344 -4.44 -13.45 -13.35
CA ASN A 344 -5.49 -12.43 -13.24
C ASN A 344 -4.99 -11.03 -13.72
N PRO A 345 -5.43 -10.53 -14.90
CA PRO A 345 -4.99 -9.23 -15.40
C PRO A 345 -5.47 -8.06 -14.51
N ASP A 346 -6.66 -8.17 -13.90
CA ASP A 346 -7.19 -7.12 -13.03
C ASP A 346 -6.35 -7.00 -11.75
N HIS A 347 -5.87 -8.12 -11.22
CA HIS A 347 -4.95 -8.11 -10.09
C HIS A 347 -3.60 -7.47 -10.46
N ALA A 348 -3.05 -7.77 -11.64
CA ALA A 348 -1.82 -7.14 -12.10
C ALA A 348 -1.98 -5.61 -12.26
N ILE A 349 -3.11 -5.14 -12.81
CA ILE A 349 -3.45 -3.71 -12.92
C ILE A 349 -3.57 -3.09 -11.52
N ALA A 350 -4.24 -3.76 -10.58
CA ALA A 350 -4.40 -3.30 -9.21
C ALA A 350 -3.05 -3.17 -8.48
N VAL A 351 -2.16 -4.15 -8.61
CA VAL A 351 -0.81 -4.11 -8.01
C VAL A 351 0.00 -2.96 -8.62
N ALA A 352 -0.04 -2.78 -9.94
CA ALA A 352 0.64 -1.68 -10.61
C ALA A 352 0.09 -0.31 -10.16
N ALA A 353 -1.23 -0.19 -9.98
CA ALA A 353 -1.86 1.03 -9.43
C ALA A 353 -1.39 1.31 -7.99
N ALA A 354 -1.39 0.29 -7.12
CA ALA A 354 -0.91 0.41 -5.76
C ALA A 354 0.57 0.84 -5.68
N GLN A 355 1.42 0.32 -6.57
CA GLN A 355 2.82 0.73 -6.68
C GLN A 355 2.98 2.18 -7.14
N ARG A 356 2.17 2.62 -8.12
CA ARG A 356 2.16 4.03 -8.56
C ARG A 356 1.72 4.96 -7.44
N GLU A 357 0.69 4.60 -6.68
CA GLU A 357 0.23 5.39 -5.52
C GLU A 357 1.28 5.43 -4.40
N ALA A 358 1.96 4.31 -4.13
CA ALA A 358 3.05 4.27 -3.15
C ALA A 358 4.26 5.13 -3.55
N GLN A 359 4.59 5.19 -4.85
CA GLN A 359 5.62 6.10 -5.36
C GLN A 359 5.16 7.56 -5.30
N ARG A 360 3.91 7.80 -5.72
CA ARG A 360 3.32 9.14 -5.76
C ARG A 360 3.25 9.78 -4.38
N VAL A 361 2.88 9.03 -3.34
CA VAL A 361 2.83 9.58 -1.98
C VAL A 361 4.22 9.95 -1.46
N VAL A 362 5.27 9.22 -1.84
CA VAL A 362 6.66 9.57 -1.49
C VAL A 362 7.10 10.87 -2.18
N GLU A 363 6.71 11.07 -3.45
CA GLU A 363 6.94 12.34 -4.15
C GLU A 363 6.24 13.50 -3.46
N LEU A 364 4.96 13.32 -3.09
CA LEU A 364 4.16 14.34 -2.42
C LEU A 364 4.70 14.66 -1.02
N ALA A 365 5.13 13.64 -0.27
CA ALA A 365 5.75 13.82 1.04
C ALA A 365 7.05 14.63 0.98
N ARG A 366 7.77 14.56 -0.13
CA ARG A 366 9.00 15.35 -0.39
C ARG A 366 8.73 16.73 -0.98
N SER A 367 7.47 17.05 -1.29
CA SER A 367 7.12 18.39 -1.76
C SER A 367 7.42 19.43 -0.66
N PRO A 368 7.57 20.72 -1.01
CA PRO A 368 7.76 21.76 -0.01
C PRO A 368 6.62 21.86 1.03
N ALA A 369 5.45 21.30 0.74
CA ALA A 369 4.33 21.23 1.68
C ALA A 369 4.50 20.13 2.75
N GLY A 370 5.35 19.13 2.51
CA GLY A 370 5.60 18.01 3.41
C GLY A 370 4.36 17.13 3.63
N ILE A 371 4.39 16.34 4.72
CA ILE A 371 3.24 15.55 5.17
C ILE A 371 2.38 16.43 6.10
N PRO A 372 1.08 16.61 5.82
CA PRO A 372 0.21 17.46 6.63
C PRO A 372 -0.13 16.80 7.97
N ALA A 373 -0.43 17.62 8.98
CA ALA A 373 -0.80 17.16 10.33
C ALA A 373 -2.11 16.34 10.38
N THR A 374 -2.96 16.46 9.35
CA THR A 374 -4.16 15.63 9.17
C THR A 374 -3.84 14.19 8.77
N GLY A 375 -2.58 13.89 8.43
CA GLY A 375 -2.05 12.57 8.15
C GLY A 375 -1.77 12.32 6.67
N ALA A 376 -0.86 11.38 6.40
CA ALA A 376 -0.33 11.10 5.06
C ALA A 376 -1.38 10.65 4.03
N VAL A 377 -2.50 10.05 4.46
CA VAL A 377 -3.61 9.67 3.56
C VAL A 377 -4.16 10.86 2.78
N THR A 378 -4.09 12.06 3.37
CA THR A 378 -4.59 13.28 2.71
C THR A 378 -3.75 13.69 1.51
N LEU A 379 -2.47 13.27 1.43
CA LEU A 379 -1.62 13.54 0.27
C LEU A 379 -2.25 12.97 -1.01
N LEU A 380 -2.68 11.71 -0.98
CA LEU A 380 -3.32 11.08 -2.14
C LEU A 380 -4.76 11.57 -2.32
N ARG A 381 -5.52 11.78 -1.23
CA ARG A 381 -6.90 12.30 -1.34
C ARG A 381 -6.99 13.70 -1.93
N GLN A 382 -5.92 14.50 -1.81
CA GLN A 382 -5.87 15.86 -2.31
C GLN A 382 -4.97 16.02 -3.54
N ASP A 383 -4.45 14.92 -4.10
CA ASP A 383 -3.59 14.97 -5.28
C ASP A 383 -4.45 14.91 -6.56
N PRO A 384 -4.48 15.98 -7.38
CA PRO A 384 -5.29 15.99 -8.60
C PRO A 384 -4.86 14.90 -9.58
N LEU A 385 -3.58 14.52 -9.60
CA LEU A 385 -3.06 13.51 -10.53
C LEU A 385 -3.65 12.12 -10.28
N THR A 386 -3.90 11.76 -9.02
CA THR A 386 -4.44 10.44 -8.64
C THR A 386 -5.95 10.44 -8.53
N GLN A 387 -6.55 11.52 -7.98
CA GLN A 387 -8.00 11.59 -7.74
C GLN A 387 -8.78 12.16 -8.92
N GLY A 388 -8.22 13.11 -9.68
CA GLY A 388 -8.88 13.73 -10.83
C GLY A 388 -9.39 12.71 -11.86
N PRO A 389 -8.56 11.76 -12.34
CA PRO A 389 -9.00 10.69 -13.23
C PRO A 389 -10.12 9.82 -12.66
N LYS A 390 -10.03 9.45 -11.37
CA LYS A 390 -11.03 8.60 -10.70
C LYS A 390 -12.39 9.30 -10.61
N LEU A 391 -12.37 10.57 -10.23
CA LEU A 391 -13.56 11.42 -10.12
C LEU A 391 -14.15 11.73 -11.50
N PHE A 392 -13.32 11.99 -12.49
CA PHE A 392 -13.76 12.19 -13.88
C PHE A 392 -14.42 10.94 -14.44
N ALA A 393 -13.81 9.76 -14.28
CA ALA A 393 -14.38 8.49 -14.72
C ALA A 393 -15.76 8.23 -14.09
N ARG A 394 -15.92 8.58 -12.80
CA ARG A 394 -17.16 8.37 -12.05
C ARG A 394 -18.27 9.34 -12.46
N HIS A 395 -17.96 10.61 -12.71
CA HIS A 395 -18.97 11.66 -12.82
C HIS A 395 -19.07 12.31 -14.20
N CYS A 396 -18.00 12.30 -15.00
CA CYS A 396 -17.92 13.05 -16.26
C CYS A 396 -17.84 12.14 -17.49
N ALA A 397 -17.23 10.95 -17.37
CA ALA A 397 -16.97 10.06 -18.49
C ALA A 397 -18.22 9.43 -19.14
N SER A 398 -19.41 9.62 -18.56
CA SER A 398 -20.67 9.26 -19.24
C SER A 398 -20.92 10.13 -20.47
N CYS A 399 -20.50 11.40 -20.45
CA CYS A 399 -20.73 12.36 -21.53
C CYS A 399 -19.44 12.80 -22.21
N HIS A 400 -18.39 13.04 -21.43
CA HIS A 400 -17.11 13.56 -21.90
C HIS A 400 -16.10 12.43 -22.15
N ARG A 401 -15.13 12.72 -23.00
CA ARG A 401 -13.92 11.91 -23.15
C ARG A 401 -12.70 12.72 -22.69
N PHE A 402 -11.63 12.03 -22.37
CA PHE A 402 -10.31 12.60 -22.17
C PHE A 402 -9.37 11.85 -23.11
N ASP A 403 -9.01 12.47 -24.23
CA ASP A 403 -8.19 11.85 -25.29
C ASP A 403 -8.80 10.52 -25.78
N GLY A 404 -10.12 10.52 -25.96
CA GLY A 404 -10.88 9.35 -26.39
C GLY A 404 -11.14 8.29 -25.31
N HIS A 405 -10.67 8.46 -24.07
CA HIS A 405 -10.89 7.49 -22.98
C HIS A 405 -11.64 8.11 -21.78
N ASP A 406 -11.91 7.30 -20.75
CA ASP A 406 -12.69 7.65 -19.55
C ASP A 406 -11.91 8.40 -18.45
N GLY A 407 -10.71 8.90 -18.76
CA GLY A 407 -9.75 9.44 -17.77
C GLY A 407 -8.83 8.39 -17.12
N LEU A 408 -9.27 7.14 -16.94
CA LEU A 408 -8.45 6.03 -16.40
C LEU A 408 -7.81 5.16 -17.50
N GLY A 409 -8.17 5.39 -18.75
CA GLY A 409 -7.67 4.68 -19.94
C GLY A 409 -8.65 3.64 -20.46
N GLY A 410 -9.80 3.47 -19.81
CA GLY A 410 -10.91 2.65 -20.28
C GLY A 410 -11.65 3.32 -21.43
N GLN A 411 -12.23 2.52 -22.31
CA GLN A 411 -13.07 2.98 -23.41
C GLN A 411 -14.54 2.87 -23.02
N PRO A 412 -15.26 3.98 -22.81
CA PRO A 412 -16.69 3.93 -22.54
C PRO A 412 -17.46 3.33 -23.71
N LYS A 413 -18.51 2.55 -23.41
CA LYS A 413 -19.33 1.88 -24.44
C LYS A 413 -20.24 2.86 -25.19
N ASP A 414 -20.72 3.89 -24.51
CA ASP A 414 -21.61 4.87 -25.09
C ASP A 414 -20.85 5.86 -25.98
N ALA A 415 -21.53 6.44 -26.97
CA ALA A 415 -20.95 7.51 -27.77
C ALA A 415 -20.78 8.79 -26.92
N ALA A 416 -19.72 9.55 -27.18
CA ALA A 416 -19.51 10.84 -26.53
C ALA A 416 -20.68 11.79 -26.89
N SER A 417 -21.33 12.33 -25.86
CA SER A 417 -22.46 13.26 -26.00
C SER A 417 -22.09 14.69 -25.62
N ALA A 418 -20.82 14.91 -25.28
CA ALA A 418 -20.17 16.19 -25.00
C ALA A 418 -18.70 16.17 -25.47
N ALA A 419 -18.06 17.34 -25.47
CA ALA A 419 -16.71 17.53 -25.99
C ALA A 419 -15.65 16.68 -25.25
N ASP A 420 -14.56 16.37 -25.95
CA ASP A 420 -13.35 15.85 -25.32
C ASP A 420 -12.63 16.98 -24.57
N LEU A 421 -12.21 16.70 -23.34
CA LEU A 421 -11.67 17.69 -22.42
C LEU A 421 -10.14 17.63 -22.30
N LYS A 422 -9.47 16.77 -23.07
CA LYS A 422 -8.00 16.75 -23.12
C LYS A 422 -7.46 18.08 -23.63
N GLY A 423 -6.68 18.75 -22.79
CA GLY A 423 -6.10 20.05 -23.14
C GLY A 423 -7.13 21.17 -23.28
N PHE A 424 -8.30 21.04 -22.65
CA PHE A 424 -9.36 22.05 -22.68
C PHE A 424 -8.80 23.46 -22.40
N ALA A 425 -9.28 24.45 -23.18
CA ALA A 425 -8.85 25.85 -23.15
C ALA A 425 -7.37 26.10 -23.52
N SER A 426 -6.63 25.10 -24.01
CA SER A 426 -5.33 25.35 -24.63
C SER A 426 -5.45 26.00 -26.00
N ARG A 427 -4.37 26.64 -26.49
CA ARG A 427 -4.34 27.19 -27.85
C ARG A 427 -4.65 26.12 -28.90
N GLU A 428 -4.15 24.90 -28.73
CA GLU A 428 -4.41 23.77 -29.63
C GLU A 428 -5.88 23.35 -29.60
N TRP A 429 -6.45 23.21 -28.40
CA TRP A 429 -7.85 22.82 -28.24
C TRP A 429 -8.80 23.87 -28.83
N LEU A 430 -8.52 25.15 -28.57
CA LEU A 430 -9.28 26.29 -29.11
C LEU A 430 -9.12 26.46 -30.62
N ALA A 431 -7.92 26.22 -31.17
CA ALA A 431 -7.70 26.24 -32.61
C ALA A 431 -8.56 25.19 -33.33
N GLY A 432 -8.67 23.98 -32.77
CA GLY A 432 -9.57 22.97 -33.33
C GLY A 432 -11.06 23.25 -33.06
N LEU A 433 -11.41 23.94 -31.96
CA LEU A 433 -12.78 24.40 -31.73
C LEU A 433 -13.23 25.41 -32.80
N LEU A 434 -12.30 26.26 -33.26
CA LEU A 434 -12.52 27.29 -34.27
C LEU A 434 -12.14 26.83 -35.69
N ASP A 435 -11.95 25.52 -35.89
CA ASP A 435 -11.69 24.92 -37.20
C ASP A 435 -13.02 24.45 -37.85
N PRO A 436 -13.39 24.97 -39.03
CA PRO A 436 -14.61 24.59 -39.76
C PRO A 436 -14.77 23.08 -39.98
N ALA A 437 -13.67 22.35 -40.14
CA ALA A 437 -13.69 20.90 -40.37
C ALA A 437 -13.89 20.09 -39.08
N ARG A 438 -13.53 20.66 -37.92
CA ARG A 438 -13.48 19.93 -36.65
C ARG A 438 -14.61 20.29 -35.69
N VAL A 439 -15.11 21.52 -35.69
CA VAL A 439 -16.07 22.05 -34.70
C VAL A 439 -17.34 21.19 -34.53
N ALA A 440 -17.80 20.54 -35.59
CA ALA A 440 -18.99 19.69 -35.60
C ALA A 440 -18.71 18.20 -35.33
N THR A 441 -17.45 17.83 -35.05
CA THR A 441 -17.08 16.45 -34.70
C THR A 441 -17.41 16.13 -33.24
N PRO A 442 -17.48 14.83 -32.86
CA PRO A 442 -17.70 14.43 -31.46
C PRO A 442 -16.65 14.96 -30.47
N HIS A 443 -15.45 15.33 -30.93
CA HIS A 443 -14.42 15.93 -30.09
C HIS A 443 -14.83 17.32 -29.56
N TYR A 444 -15.74 18.02 -30.26
CA TYR A 444 -16.24 19.36 -29.89
C TYR A 444 -17.77 19.36 -29.73
N PHE A 445 -18.52 19.99 -30.64
CA PHE A 445 -19.97 20.14 -30.49
C PHE A 445 -20.80 19.00 -31.09
N GLY A 446 -20.21 18.08 -31.86
CA GLY A 446 -20.94 17.09 -32.65
C GLY A 446 -21.87 16.17 -31.85
N GLY A 447 -21.50 15.85 -30.61
CA GLY A 447 -22.32 15.04 -29.69
C GLY A 447 -23.38 15.83 -28.91
N THR A 448 -23.34 17.17 -28.96
CA THR A 448 -24.19 18.07 -28.15
C THR A 448 -25.45 18.52 -28.89
N LYS A 449 -26.43 19.09 -28.18
CA LYS A 449 -27.56 19.78 -28.82
C LYS A 449 -27.16 20.98 -29.66
N PHE A 450 -25.96 21.51 -29.46
CA PHE A 450 -25.43 22.69 -30.15
C PHE A 450 -24.72 22.37 -31.46
N LYS A 451 -24.71 21.11 -31.93
CA LYS A 451 -24.10 20.73 -33.22
C LYS A 451 -24.58 21.54 -34.43
N ASN A 452 -25.78 22.13 -34.35
CA ASN A 452 -26.36 23.02 -35.36
C ASN A 452 -26.63 24.44 -34.80
N GLY A 453 -26.02 24.78 -33.66
CA GLY A 453 -26.20 26.05 -32.96
C GLY A 453 -25.41 27.19 -33.59
N LYS A 454 -25.60 28.41 -33.07
CA LYS A 454 -24.97 29.64 -33.59
C LYS A 454 -23.45 29.53 -33.67
N MET A 455 -22.80 28.98 -32.63
CA MET A 455 -21.34 28.83 -32.61
C MET A 455 -20.82 27.93 -33.73
N VAL A 456 -21.45 26.78 -33.97
CA VAL A 456 -21.04 25.85 -35.03
C VAL A 456 -21.26 26.46 -36.42
N LYS A 457 -22.38 27.18 -36.60
CA LYS A 457 -22.65 27.91 -37.86
C LYS A 457 -21.61 28.99 -38.10
N TYR A 458 -21.34 29.83 -37.11
CA TYR A 458 -20.31 30.88 -37.21
C TYR A 458 -18.95 30.31 -37.63
N VAL A 459 -18.52 29.19 -37.03
CA VAL A 459 -17.24 28.58 -37.40
C VAL A 459 -17.28 27.95 -38.80
N ARG A 460 -18.40 27.36 -39.23
CA ARG A 460 -18.50 26.68 -40.54
C ARG A 460 -18.81 27.61 -41.71
N GLU A 461 -19.37 28.77 -41.44
CA GLU A 461 -19.83 29.75 -42.43
C GLU A 461 -18.86 30.94 -42.42
N ASP A 462 -18.83 31.73 -41.34
CA ASP A 462 -18.01 32.94 -41.28
C ASP A 462 -16.50 32.64 -41.21
N VAL A 463 -16.06 31.81 -40.26
CA VAL A 463 -14.61 31.51 -40.09
C VAL A 463 -14.04 30.76 -41.30
N ALA A 464 -14.85 29.98 -42.00
CA ALA A 464 -14.44 29.28 -43.22
C ALA A 464 -14.06 30.24 -44.36
N GLU A 465 -14.67 31.44 -44.38
CA GLU A 465 -14.43 32.48 -45.38
C GLU A 465 -13.31 33.45 -45.00
N TYR A 466 -12.70 33.32 -43.81
CA TYR A 466 -11.66 34.22 -43.32
C TYR A 466 -10.45 34.27 -44.25
N GLY A 467 -10.10 35.49 -44.67
CA GLY A 467 -8.88 35.78 -45.41
C GLY A 467 -7.64 35.73 -44.52
N PRO A 468 -6.43 35.92 -45.09
CA PRO A 468 -5.17 35.82 -44.35
C PRO A 468 -5.09 36.73 -43.11
N GLU A 469 -5.60 37.95 -43.21
CA GLU A 469 -5.62 38.92 -42.09
C GLU A 469 -6.58 38.50 -40.98
N ASP A 470 -7.76 37.97 -41.33
CA ASP A 470 -8.77 37.54 -40.34
C ASP A 470 -8.33 36.25 -39.64
N ARG A 471 -7.62 35.35 -40.35
CA ARG A 471 -7.00 34.17 -39.75
C ARG A 471 -5.91 34.54 -38.75
N LYS A 472 -5.07 35.53 -39.08
CA LYS A 472 -4.07 36.04 -38.14
C LYS A 472 -4.75 36.65 -36.91
N LEU A 473 -5.84 37.40 -37.11
CA LEU A 473 -6.60 37.96 -35.99
C LEU A 473 -7.25 36.86 -35.13
N LEU A 474 -7.76 35.80 -35.75
CA LEU A 474 -8.28 34.62 -35.07
C LEU A 474 -7.21 33.91 -34.21
N GLU A 475 -5.98 33.77 -34.71
CA GLU A 475 -4.86 33.22 -33.93
C GLU A 475 -4.56 34.07 -32.68
N LEU A 476 -4.58 35.40 -32.82
CA LEU A 476 -4.43 36.33 -31.68
C LEU A 476 -5.59 36.16 -30.68
N THR A 477 -6.83 36.06 -31.18
CA THR A 477 -8.02 35.79 -30.36
C THR A 477 -7.91 34.46 -29.61
N ILE A 478 -7.42 33.39 -30.26
CA ILE A 478 -7.15 32.09 -29.62
C ILE A 478 -6.10 32.23 -28.52
N ALA A 479 -4.99 32.93 -28.79
CA ALA A 479 -3.96 33.17 -27.80
C ALA A 479 -4.50 33.95 -26.59
N ALA A 480 -5.30 34.99 -26.84
CA ALA A 480 -5.94 35.78 -25.80
C ALA A 480 -6.91 34.97 -24.93
N LEU A 481 -7.77 34.17 -25.55
CA LEU A 481 -8.73 33.33 -24.84
C LEU A 481 -8.04 32.20 -24.07
N SER A 482 -7.02 31.57 -24.64
CA SER A 482 -6.21 30.57 -23.93
C SER A 482 -5.47 31.17 -22.73
N ALA A 483 -5.02 32.43 -22.82
CA ALA A 483 -4.32 33.09 -21.74
C ALA A 483 -5.24 33.37 -20.52
N GLU A 484 -6.55 33.52 -20.72
CA GLU A 484 -7.53 33.62 -19.62
C GLU A 484 -7.56 32.36 -18.76
N ALA A 485 -7.19 31.20 -19.31
CA ALA A 485 -7.13 29.95 -18.56
C ALA A 485 -5.90 29.88 -17.64
N GLY A 486 -4.81 30.61 -17.91
CA GLY A 486 -3.60 30.60 -17.08
C GLY A 486 -2.95 29.21 -16.91
N LEU A 487 -3.08 28.33 -17.91
CA LEU A 487 -2.64 26.94 -17.87
C LEU A 487 -1.12 26.84 -17.65
N LYS A 488 -0.68 26.07 -16.64
CA LYS A 488 0.74 25.83 -16.33
C LYS A 488 1.59 25.49 -17.56
N ALA A 489 1.08 24.66 -18.47
CA ALA A 489 1.80 24.23 -19.68
C ALA A 489 2.07 25.35 -20.70
N GLN A 490 1.34 26.47 -20.64
CA GLN A 490 1.43 27.56 -21.62
C GLN A 490 1.95 28.88 -21.03
N ARG A 491 2.15 28.97 -19.71
CA ARG A 491 2.58 30.20 -19.02
C ARG A 491 3.81 30.86 -19.63
N ASP A 492 4.78 30.07 -20.09
CA ASP A 492 6.00 30.62 -20.70
C ASP A 492 5.76 31.17 -22.11
N ILE A 493 4.88 30.56 -22.89
CA ILE A 493 4.47 31.07 -24.20
C ILE A 493 3.64 32.34 -24.00
N ASP A 494 2.68 32.31 -23.07
CA ASP A 494 1.82 33.45 -22.77
C ASP A 494 2.61 34.67 -22.28
N ARG A 495 3.70 34.45 -21.52
CA ARG A 495 4.60 35.53 -21.12
C ARG A 495 5.36 36.13 -22.31
N ARG A 496 5.77 35.31 -23.27
CA ARG A 496 6.44 35.81 -24.49
C ARG A 496 5.49 36.56 -25.42
N ASP A 497 4.25 36.11 -25.47
CA ASP A 497 3.23 36.61 -26.38
C ASP A 497 2.33 37.68 -25.73
N GLU A 498 2.76 38.32 -24.64
CA GLU A 498 1.96 39.28 -23.87
C GLU A 498 1.34 40.38 -24.75
N THR A 499 2.12 40.90 -25.71
CA THR A 499 1.67 41.93 -26.67
C THR A 499 0.66 41.38 -27.67
N LEU A 500 0.84 40.15 -28.15
CA LEU A 500 -0.09 39.46 -29.06
C LEU A 500 -1.42 39.14 -28.35
N ILE A 501 -1.35 38.73 -27.09
CA ILE A 501 -2.51 38.50 -26.22
C ILE A 501 -3.30 39.79 -26.02
N ALA A 502 -2.63 40.93 -25.82
CA ALA A 502 -3.31 42.23 -25.72
C ALA A 502 -4.09 42.55 -27.00
N GLN A 503 -3.48 42.37 -28.19
CA GLN A 503 -4.15 42.56 -29.48
C GLN A 503 -5.32 41.58 -29.65
N GLY A 504 -5.17 40.32 -29.26
CA GLY A 504 -6.23 39.33 -29.32
C GLY A 504 -7.42 39.64 -28.40
N ARG A 505 -7.18 40.29 -27.25
CA ARG A 505 -8.26 40.77 -26.35
C ARG A 505 -9.06 41.90 -26.98
N GLU A 506 -8.41 42.82 -27.68
CA GLU A 506 -9.09 43.86 -28.46
C GLU A 506 -9.89 43.23 -29.61
N ALA A 507 -9.34 42.20 -30.27
CA ALA A 507 -10.01 41.47 -31.32
C ALA A 507 -11.29 40.76 -30.86
N LEU A 508 -11.30 40.20 -29.64
CA LEU A 508 -12.47 39.52 -29.04
C LEU A 508 -13.70 40.43 -28.92
N VAL A 509 -13.47 41.71 -28.59
CA VAL A 509 -14.55 42.72 -28.45
C VAL A 509 -14.69 43.60 -29.69
N GLY A 510 -13.85 43.38 -30.69
CA GLY A 510 -13.83 44.15 -31.92
C GLY A 510 -14.87 43.68 -32.93
N PRO A 511 -15.30 44.57 -33.85
CA PRO A 511 -16.34 44.29 -34.85
C PRO A 511 -15.89 43.35 -35.98
N ARG A 512 -14.66 42.83 -35.92
CA ARG A 512 -14.07 42.01 -36.98
C ARG A 512 -14.18 40.52 -36.68
N MET A 513 -14.17 40.13 -35.40
CA MET A 513 -14.36 38.74 -34.97
C MET A 513 -15.76 38.49 -34.38
N ASN A 514 -16.53 39.54 -34.06
CA ASN A 514 -17.92 39.47 -33.59
C ASN A 514 -18.16 38.51 -32.41
N CYS A 515 -17.11 38.17 -31.64
CA CYS A 515 -17.26 37.25 -30.51
C CYS A 515 -18.13 37.89 -29.41
N ALA A 516 -18.01 39.22 -29.23
CA ALA A 516 -18.82 39.99 -28.29
C ALA A 516 -20.31 40.07 -28.64
N ASP A 517 -20.72 39.82 -29.89
CA ASP A 517 -22.13 39.76 -30.29
C ASP A 517 -22.86 38.56 -29.67
N CYS A 518 -22.10 37.57 -29.22
CA CYS A 518 -22.64 36.37 -28.58
C CYS A 518 -22.12 36.16 -27.16
N HIS A 519 -20.95 36.68 -26.81
CA HIS A 519 -20.29 36.41 -25.54
C HIS A 519 -19.97 37.68 -24.77
N VAL A 520 -20.25 37.68 -23.46
CA VAL A 520 -19.69 38.68 -22.58
C VAL A 520 -18.20 38.41 -22.37
N PHE A 521 -17.36 39.43 -22.57
CA PHE A 521 -15.94 39.42 -22.26
C PHE A 521 -15.55 40.72 -21.58
N ARG A 522 -15.06 40.62 -20.33
CA ARG A 522 -14.65 41.75 -19.48
C ARG A 522 -15.71 42.86 -19.41
N GLY A 523 -16.97 42.46 -19.28
CA GLY A 523 -18.12 43.36 -19.15
C GLY A 523 -18.64 43.96 -20.47
N THR A 524 -18.10 43.55 -21.62
CA THR A 524 -18.55 43.98 -22.95
C THR A 524 -19.15 42.81 -23.72
N GLY A 525 -20.24 43.03 -24.45
CA GLY A 525 -20.90 42.02 -25.30
C GLY A 525 -22.24 41.52 -24.75
N ASP A 526 -22.83 40.57 -25.46
CA ASP A 526 -24.15 40.00 -25.18
C ASP A 526 -24.08 38.66 -24.44
N ALA A 527 -25.07 38.38 -23.59
CA ALA A 527 -25.17 37.14 -22.81
C ALA A 527 -25.93 36.02 -23.57
N VAL A 528 -25.57 35.79 -24.85
CA VAL A 528 -26.19 34.73 -25.66
C VAL A 528 -25.48 33.39 -25.45
N GLY A 529 -24.17 33.39 -25.32
CA GLY A 529 -23.32 32.26 -24.99
C GLY A 529 -22.63 32.46 -23.64
N PRO A 530 -21.79 31.50 -23.21
CA PRO A 530 -21.10 31.58 -21.93
C PRO A 530 -20.14 32.77 -21.88
N GLU A 531 -20.05 33.42 -20.72
CA GLU A 531 -19.08 34.48 -20.48
C GLU A 531 -17.64 33.94 -20.65
N LEU A 532 -16.83 34.66 -21.41
CA LEU A 532 -15.45 34.27 -21.73
C LEU A 532 -14.42 34.91 -20.79
N THR A 533 -14.82 35.82 -19.89
CA THR A 533 -13.92 36.40 -18.89
C THR A 533 -13.40 35.31 -17.96
N GLY A 534 -12.07 35.11 -17.94
CA GLY A 534 -11.45 34.00 -17.21
C GLY A 534 -11.73 32.62 -17.81
N TYR A 535 -12.11 32.53 -19.09
CA TYR A 535 -12.44 31.25 -19.73
C TYR A 535 -11.39 30.17 -19.47
N GLY A 536 -11.83 29.02 -18.98
CA GLY A 536 -10.96 27.89 -18.67
C GLY A 536 -10.10 28.07 -17.41
N SER A 537 -10.16 29.21 -16.70
CA SER A 537 -9.50 29.40 -15.40
C SER A 537 -10.03 28.42 -14.36
N ARG A 538 -9.33 28.27 -13.24
CA ARG A 538 -9.80 27.39 -12.15
C ARG A 538 -11.16 27.85 -11.62
N GLU A 539 -11.31 29.15 -11.38
CA GLU A 539 -12.54 29.76 -10.89
C GLU A 539 -13.67 29.62 -11.90
N TRP A 540 -13.38 29.81 -13.19
CA TRP A 540 -14.35 29.67 -14.25
C TRP A 540 -14.84 28.23 -14.38
N LEU A 541 -13.93 27.25 -14.37
CA LEU A 541 -14.27 25.83 -14.46
C LEU A 541 -15.04 25.34 -13.24
N VAL A 542 -14.63 25.73 -12.03
CA VAL A 542 -15.36 25.39 -10.80
C VAL A 542 -16.78 25.98 -10.83
N ALA A 543 -16.93 27.24 -11.26
CA ALA A 543 -18.25 27.86 -11.38
C ALA A 543 -19.10 27.18 -12.48
N PHE A 544 -18.50 26.89 -13.64
CA PHE A 544 -19.19 26.29 -14.78
C PHE A 544 -19.66 24.87 -14.48
N ILE A 545 -18.79 24.03 -13.95
CA ILE A 545 -19.14 22.64 -13.60
C ILE A 545 -20.08 22.62 -12.39
N GLY A 546 -19.91 23.57 -11.46
CA GLY A 546 -20.80 23.71 -10.30
C GLY A 546 -22.25 24.02 -10.70
N ASN A 547 -22.44 24.99 -11.59
CA ASN A 547 -23.76 25.34 -12.13
C ASN A 547 -23.67 25.88 -13.58
N ALA A 548 -23.78 24.98 -14.55
CA ALA A 548 -23.78 25.33 -15.97
C ALA A 548 -25.04 26.10 -16.42
N ALA A 549 -26.12 26.04 -15.63
CA ALA A 549 -27.37 26.77 -15.86
C ALA A 549 -27.36 28.18 -15.24
N HIS A 550 -26.27 28.62 -14.63
CA HIS A 550 -26.13 30.01 -14.17
C HIS A 550 -26.24 30.98 -15.37
N PRO A 551 -26.87 32.17 -15.24
CA PRO A 551 -27.02 33.14 -16.34
C PRO A 551 -25.70 33.59 -16.99
N ARG A 552 -24.60 33.49 -16.24
CA ARG A 552 -23.23 33.69 -16.72
C ARG A 552 -22.81 32.72 -17.83
N PHE A 553 -23.43 31.54 -17.90
CA PHE A 553 -23.06 30.46 -18.79
C PHE A 553 -24.17 30.17 -19.80
N TYR A 554 -24.91 29.07 -19.64
CA TYR A 554 -25.95 28.69 -20.59
C TYR A 554 -27.37 29.03 -20.12
N GLY A 555 -27.59 29.39 -18.85
CA GLY A 555 -28.95 29.66 -18.38
C GLY A 555 -29.90 28.49 -18.63
N GLU A 556 -31.11 28.80 -19.08
CA GLU A 556 -32.11 27.82 -19.56
C GLU A 556 -31.66 27.02 -20.80
N ARG A 557 -30.59 27.45 -21.47
CA ARG A 557 -30.03 26.76 -22.63
C ARG A 557 -29.01 25.69 -22.27
N ASN A 558 -28.80 25.37 -20.98
CA ASN A 558 -28.00 24.19 -20.60
C ASN A 558 -28.53 22.93 -21.32
N ASP A 559 -27.65 22.11 -21.90
CA ASP A 559 -28.05 20.90 -22.64
C ASP A 559 -28.59 19.83 -21.70
N ARG A 560 -27.67 19.24 -20.94
CA ARG A 560 -27.92 18.13 -20.02
C ARG A 560 -26.84 18.03 -18.96
N MET A 561 -26.02 19.08 -18.80
CA MET A 561 -24.92 19.05 -17.84
C MET A 561 -25.53 19.13 -16.42
N PRO A 562 -25.25 18.15 -15.54
CA PRO A 562 -25.71 18.20 -14.15
C PRO A 562 -25.21 19.45 -13.44
N LEU A 563 -25.97 19.93 -12.45
CA LEU A 563 -25.57 21.08 -11.64
C LEU A 563 -24.80 20.56 -10.43
N PHE A 564 -23.59 20.03 -10.66
CA PHE A 564 -22.86 19.21 -9.68
C PHE A 564 -22.72 19.87 -8.30
N GLY A 565 -22.58 21.21 -8.26
CA GLY A 565 -22.48 21.97 -7.01
C GLY A 565 -23.83 22.22 -6.32
N GLU A 566 -24.90 22.47 -7.08
CA GLU A 566 -26.25 22.69 -6.52
C GLU A 566 -26.93 21.39 -6.11
N ASP A 567 -26.79 20.36 -6.95
CA ASP A 567 -27.30 19.01 -6.72
C ASP A 567 -26.47 18.25 -5.66
N LYS A 568 -25.33 18.81 -5.23
CA LYS A 568 -24.39 18.25 -4.25
C LYS A 568 -23.92 16.83 -4.61
N VAL A 569 -23.81 16.55 -5.91
CA VAL A 569 -23.33 15.27 -6.44
C VAL A 569 -21.81 15.13 -6.24
N ILE A 570 -21.09 16.25 -6.29
CA ILE A 570 -19.64 16.33 -6.09
C ILE A 570 -19.36 17.40 -5.03
N THR A 571 -18.47 17.11 -4.08
CA THR A 571 -18.06 18.11 -3.08
C THR A 571 -17.20 19.21 -3.70
N PRO A 572 -17.13 20.42 -3.11
CA PRO A 572 -16.25 21.48 -3.63
C PRO A 572 -14.78 21.07 -3.73
N GLY A 573 -14.31 20.19 -2.84
CA GLY A 573 -12.95 19.64 -2.86
C GLY A 573 -12.72 18.72 -4.05
N GLU A 574 -13.60 17.74 -4.26
CA GLU A 574 -13.53 16.81 -5.41
C GLU A 574 -13.65 17.56 -6.74
N LEU A 575 -14.54 18.55 -6.82
CA LEU A 575 -14.66 19.40 -7.99
C LEU A 575 -13.35 20.14 -8.29
N GLY A 576 -12.70 20.67 -7.25
CA GLY A 576 -11.36 21.25 -7.36
C GLY A 576 -10.36 20.27 -7.95
N LEU A 577 -10.34 19.01 -7.50
CA LEU A 577 -9.42 17.98 -8.00
C LEU A 577 -9.64 17.65 -9.48
N ILE A 578 -10.91 17.54 -9.92
CA ILE A 578 -11.22 17.35 -11.34
C ILE A 578 -10.70 18.52 -12.16
N VAL A 579 -10.98 19.74 -11.72
CA VAL A 579 -10.57 20.97 -12.42
C VAL A 579 -9.05 21.11 -12.48
N ASP A 580 -8.37 20.89 -11.37
CA ASP A 580 -6.91 20.97 -11.29
C ASP A 580 -6.26 19.88 -12.17
N TRP A 581 -6.86 18.69 -12.26
CA TRP A 581 -6.43 17.65 -13.18
C TRP A 581 -6.66 18.00 -14.66
N LEU A 582 -7.84 18.51 -15.03
CA LEU A 582 -8.10 18.94 -16.42
C LEU A 582 -7.13 20.04 -16.87
N ARG A 583 -6.70 20.90 -15.93
CA ARG A 583 -5.79 22.02 -16.18
C ARG A 583 -4.31 21.66 -16.16
N GLY A 584 -3.92 20.45 -15.77
CA GLY A 584 -2.50 20.11 -15.61
C GLY A 584 -1.85 20.66 -14.33
N GLU A 585 -2.65 21.01 -13.32
CA GLU A 585 -2.23 21.72 -12.10
C GLU A 585 -2.04 20.74 -10.93
N TRP A 586 -0.93 20.01 -10.93
CA TRP A 586 -0.50 19.20 -9.78
C TRP A 586 0.99 19.38 -9.51
N PHE A 587 1.42 18.91 -8.33
CA PHE A 587 2.82 18.85 -7.97
C PHE A 587 3.56 17.88 -8.90
N VAL A 588 4.57 18.38 -9.60
CA VAL A 588 5.51 17.57 -10.38
C VAL A 588 6.85 17.75 -9.70
N PRO A 589 7.51 16.66 -9.26
CA PRO A 589 8.86 16.74 -8.72
C PRO A 589 9.76 17.43 -9.74
N SER A 590 10.57 18.39 -9.29
CA SER A 590 11.66 18.88 -10.13
C SER A 590 12.56 17.68 -10.49
N PRO A 591 13.07 17.53 -11.72
CA PRO A 591 14.09 16.54 -12.03
C PRO A 591 15.35 16.86 -11.20
N ALA A 592 15.38 16.38 -9.96
CA ALA A 592 16.51 16.54 -9.06
C ALA A 592 17.57 15.51 -9.44
N ALA A 593 18.82 15.98 -9.55
CA ALA A 593 19.99 15.14 -9.72
C ALA A 593 20.00 14.01 -8.67
N PRO A 594 20.39 12.78 -9.05
CA PRO A 594 20.41 11.66 -8.13
C PRO A 594 21.33 11.99 -6.93
N ARG A 595 20.79 11.83 -5.71
CA ARG A 595 21.59 11.78 -4.48
C ARG A 595 22.01 10.35 -4.19
#